data_AF-A0A7C5D7T5-F1
#
_entry.id   AF-A0A7C5D7T5-F1
#
_cell.length_a   1.000
_cell.length_b   1.000
_cell.length_c   1.000
_cell.angle_alpha   90.00
_cell.angle_beta   90.00
_cell.angle_gamma   90.00
#
_symmetry.space_group_name_H-M   'P 1'
#
loop_
_entity.id
_entity.type
_entity.pdbx_description
1 polymer ?
#
loop_
_entity_poly.entity_id
_entity_poly.type
_entity_poly.pdbx_seq_one_letter_code
_entity_poly.pdbx_strand_id
1 'polypeptide(L)'
;MNKKQKIIIDGILFVPYNYPKESALEKAVIEHADHIFGRRAFFLPKKRLLTHSGTLSIPDGFVLDFGKQCWHVVEAELSSHDPYKHILPQLTKFYNSLQGRPRMRQELVDIFYDYFRQNPLENARLREILGDNEIFRTIRDIVIHSEPKIVIIVDDVTAQLREAMIAMPQQPQILRFETYIRADIMDPRIHLHLFDSLADEGGAVYEKTATPYPEKISESDLARLAKENRYLDKVLKYFNKKVDEDCETTTQWFFYKYILQTLLEVGGQAKRSKIIEIVFQKTQPFLRKGDYEAIPSGAIRWSNRVAWAGLDLSLAGCIEIGHGIWRITPLGEKVYEVKSAERF
;
A
#
# COMPACT_ATOMS: atom_id res chain seq x y z
N MET A 1 -14.27 12.83 -33.04
CA MET A 1 -12.87 12.64 -32.58
C MET A 1 -12.91 12.35 -31.09
N ASN A 2 -12.54 11.14 -30.66
CA ASN A 2 -12.37 10.86 -29.22
C ASN A 2 -11.13 11.61 -28.73
N LYS A 3 -11.33 12.59 -27.85
CA LYS A 3 -10.24 13.27 -27.15
C LYS A 3 -9.55 12.24 -26.27
N LYS A 4 -8.25 11.98 -26.48
CA LYS A 4 -7.43 11.17 -25.57
C LYS A 4 -6.80 12.09 -24.54
N GLN A 5 -6.99 11.81 -23.27
CA GLN A 5 -6.32 12.50 -22.18
C GLN A 5 -4.86 12.03 -22.09
N LYS A 6 -3.95 12.92 -21.65
CA LYS A 6 -2.55 12.59 -21.36
C LYS A 6 -2.24 13.03 -19.94
N ILE A 7 -1.52 12.19 -19.20
CA ILE A 7 -1.07 12.48 -17.83
C ILE A 7 0.44 12.74 -17.90
N ILE A 8 0.86 13.94 -17.50
CA ILE A 8 2.27 14.33 -17.44
C ILE A 8 2.55 14.87 -16.05
N ILE A 9 3.53 14.28 -15.37
CA ILE A 9 3.99 14.71 -14.04
C ILE A 9 5.48 14.98 -14.14
N ASP A 10 5.91 16.20 -13.78
CA ASP A 10 7.31 16.63 -13.83
C ASP A 10 7.98 16.41 -15.20
N GLY A 11 7.21 16.60 -16.29
CA GLY A 11 7.67 16.39 -17.66
C GLY A 11 7.72 14.91 -18.10
N ILE A 12 7.37 13.97 -17.21
CA ILE A 12 7.32 12.54 -17.51
C ILE A 12 5.90 12.17 -17.91
N LEU A 13 5.74 11.57 -19.09
CA LEU A 13 4.47 11.02 -19.56
C LEU A 13 4.14 9.75 -18.78
N PHE A 14 2.88 9.61 -18.39
CA PHE A 14 2.31 8.40 -17.84
C PHE A 14 1.33 7.78 -18.85
N VAL A 15 1.47 6.48 -19.08
CA VAL A 15 0.65 5.72 -20.03
C VAL A 15 -0.21 4.68 -19.30
N PRO A 16 -1.41 4.35 -19.80
CA PRO A 16 -2.27 3.35 -19.18
C PRO A 16 -1.54 2.02 -18.98
N TYR A 17 -1.70 1.44 -17.80
CA TYR A 17 -1.22 0.11 -17.46
C TYR A 17 -2.37 -0.89 -17.58
N ASN A 18 -2.22 -1.84 -18.49
CA ASN A 18 -3.17 -2.94 -18.63
C ASN A 18 -2.80 -4.04 -17.64
N TYR A 19 -3.69 -4.32 -16.70
CA TYR A 19 -3.47 -5.41 -15.76
C TYR A 19 -3.41 -6.75 -16.50
N PRO A 20 -2.43 -7.61 -16.19
CA PRO A 20 -2.29 -8.89 -16.88
C PRO A 20 -3.39 -9.89 -16.50
N LYS A 21 -3.95 -9.75 -15.29
CA LYS A 21 -4.99 -10.60 -14.69
C LYS A 21 -5.76 -9.84 -13.63
N GLU A 22 -7.00 -10.26 -13.34
CA GLU A 22 -7.85 -9.73 -12.27
C GLU A 22 -7.14 -9.71 -10.90
N SER A 23 -6.38 -10.75 -10.57
CA SER A 23 -5.68 -10.82 -9.27
C SER A 23 -4.66 -9.69 -9.06
N ALA A 24 -4.14 -9.09 -10.14
CA ALA A 24 -3.26 -7.93 -10.05
C ALA A 24 -4.06 -6.64 -9.79
N LEU A 25 -5.26 -6.51 -10.36
CA LEU A 25 -6.19 -5.42 -10.06
C LEU A 25 -6.71 -5.54 -8.62
N GLU A 26 -7.16 -6.73 -8.23
CA GLU A 26 -7.59 -7.08 -6.87
C GLU A 26 -6.54 -6.67 -5.83
N LYS A 27 -5.27 -6.99 -6.08
CA LYS A 27 -4.17 -6.60 -5.19
C LYS A 27 -4.04 -5.08 -5.07
N ALA A 28 -4.11 -4.34 -6.18
CA ALA A 28 -4.06 -2.88 -6.15
C ALA A 28 -5.25 -2.28 -5.39
N VAL A 29 -6.45 -2.83 -5.59
CA VAL A 29 -7.65 -2.45 -4.83
C VAL A 29 -7.46 -2.65 -3.33
N ILE A 30 -6.93 -3.80 -2.91
CA ILE A 30 -6.67 -4.10 -1.50
C ILE A 30 -5.65 -3.11 -0.91
N GLU A 31 -4.56 -2.83 -1.64
CA GLU A 31 -3.53 -1.88 -1.21
C GLU A 31 -4.08 -0.46 -0.99
N HIS A 32 -5.14 -0.09 -1.71
CA HIS A 32 -5.77 1.23 -1.66
C HIS A 32 -7.17 1.24 -1.02
N ALA A 33 -7.57 0.15 -0.35
CA ALA A 33 -8.93 0.00 0.15
C ALA A 33 -9.36 1.12 1.12
N ASP A 34 -8.45 1.62 1.96
CA ASP A 34 -8.72 2.75 2.85
C ASP A 34 -9.03 4.05 2.09
N HIS A 35 -8.45 4.25 0.91
CA HIS A 35 -8.73 5.40 0.04
C HIS A 35 -10.03 5.22 -0.75
N ILE A 36 -10.37 3.98 -1.09
CA ILE A 36 -11.59 3.65 -1.83
C ILE A 36 -12.81 3.70 -0.91
N PHE A 37 -12.75 3.09 0.28
CA PHE A 37 -13.91 2.91 1.16
C PHE A 37 -13.88 3.82 2.40
N GLY A 38 -12.73 4.41 2.73
CA GLY A 38 -12.54 5.31 3.87
C GLY A 38 -11.95 4.62 5.11
N ARG A 39 -11.37 5.42 6.01
CA ARG A 39 -10.65 4.90 7.20
C ARG A 39 -11.53 4.20 8.25
N ARG A 40 -12.85 4.32 8.15
CA ARG A 40 -13.80 3.60 9.04
C ARG A 40 -14.34 2.31 8.40
N ALA A 41 -13.86 1.99 7.22
CA ALA A 41 -14.20 0.78 6.49
C ALA A 41 -13.03 -0.21 6.52
N PHE A 42 -13.35 -1.50 6.68
CA PHE A 42 -12.37 -2.58 6.77
C PHE A 42 -12.58 -3.56 5.63
N PHE A 43 -11.56 -3.69 4.78
CA PHE A 43 -11.57 -4.63 3.66
C PHE A 43 -11.08 -6.01 4.10
N LEU A 44 -11.90 -7.02 3.86
CA LEU A 44 -11.58 -8.42 4.10
C LEU A 44 -11.40 -9.12 2.74
N PRO A 45 -10.16 -9.49 2.36
CA PRO A 45 -9.91 -10.19 1.10
C PRO A 45 -10.44 -11.63 1.13
N LYS A 46 -10.72 -12.18 -0.06
CA LYS A 46 -11.25 -13.53 -0.33
C LYS A 46 -11.13 -14.52 0.84
N LYS A 47 -12.26 -14.84 1.46
CA LYS A 47 -12.39 -15.98 2.38
C LYS A 47 -13.38 -16.99 1.80
N ARG A 48 -12.99 -18.26 1.71
CA ARG A 48 -13.88 -19.33 1.25
C ARG A 48 -15.05 -19.48 2.23
N LEU A 49 -16.25 -19.09 1.81
CA LEU A 49 -17.50 -19.49 2.46
C LEU A 49 -17.83 -20.92 2.04
N LEU A 50 -17.18 -21.91 2.65
CA LEU A 50 -17.52 -23.31 2.46
C LEU A 50 -18.77 -23.62 3.28
N THR A 51 -19.93 -23.75 2.61
CA THR A 51 -21.05 -24.48 3.22
C THR A 51 -20.94 -25.96 2.88
N HIS A 52 -21.46 -26.83 3.75
CA HIS A 52 -21.59 -28.29 3.57
C HIS A 52 -22.22 -28.74 2.23
N SER A 53 -22.78 -27.81 1.45
CA SER A 53 -23.45 -28.06 0.15
C SER A 53 -22.63 -27.65 -1.09
N GLY A 54 -21.37 -27.21 -0.92
CA GLY A 54 -20.37 -27.22 -1.99
C GLY A 54 -20.52 -26.23 -3.15
N THR A 55 -21.41 -25.24 -3.12
CA THR A 55 -21.53 -24.28 -4.23
C THR A 55 -21.91 -22.86 -3.79
N LEU A 56 -20.94 -22.09 -3.32
CA LEU A 56 -20.99 -20.62 -3.34
C LEU A 56 -19.89 -20.09 -4.26
N SER A 57 -20.19 -19.11 -5.11
CA SER A 57 -19.16 -18.28 -5.74
C SER A 57 -18.50 -17.41 -4.67
N ILE A 58 -17.20 -17.20 -4.79
CA ILE A 58 -16.39 -16.46 -3.83
C ILE A 58 -16.27 -15.04 -4.40
N PRO A 59 -16.87 -14.01 -3.77
CA PRO A 59 -16.57 -12.63 -4.17
C PRO A 59 -15.12 -12.29 -3.83
N ASP A 60 -14.56 -11.30 -4.51
CA ASP A 60 -13.17 -10.90 -4.30
C ASP A 60 -12.90 -10.32 -2.91
N GLY A 61 -13.91 -9.71 -2.28
CA GLY A 61 -13.80 -9.30 -0.90
C GLY A 61 -15.11 -8.82 -0.30
N PHE A 62 -15.03 -8.53 0.99
CA PHE A 62 -16.09 -7.84 1.73
C PHE A 62 -15.55 -6.58 2.38
N VAL A 63 -16.41 -5.59 2.58
CA VAL A 63 -16.06 -4.39 3.35
C VAL A 63 -17.07 -4.17 4.45
N LEU A 64 -16.61 -4.06 5.69
CA LEU A 64 -17.44 -3.57 6.81
C LEU A 64 -17.18 -2.09 7.03
N ASP A 65 -18.19 -1.25 6.80
CA ASP A 65 -18.11 0.19 7.02
C ASP A 65 -18.82 0.57 8.32
N PHE A 66 -18.02 0.86 9.36
CA PHE A 66 -18.52 1.29 10.67
C PHE A 66 -18.83 2.80 10.73
N GLY A 67 -18.44 3.58 9.72
CA GLY A 67 -18.88 4.97 9.56
C GLY A 67 -20.30 5.03 9.04
N LYS A 68 -20.61 4.23 8.02
CA LYS A 68 -21.91 4.22 7.33
C LYS A 68 -22.85 3.12 7.84
N GLN A 69 -22.40 2.29 8.78
CA GLN A 69 -23.11 1.15 9.34
C GLN A 69 -23.69 0.22 8.26
N CYS A 70 -22.89 -0.05 7.23
CA CYS A 70 -23.26 -0.93 6.13
C CYS A 70 -22.11 -1.85 5.74
N TRP A 71 -22.38 -2.81 4.87
CA TRP A 71 -21.36 -3.70 4.35
C TRP A 71 -21.46 -3.86 2.84
N HIS A 72 -20.31 -4.11 2.23
CA HIS A 72 -20.16 -4.22 0.79
C HIS A 72 -19.64 -5.59 0.39
N VAL A 73 -20.11 -6.06 -0.76
CA VAL A 73 -19.56 -7.18 -1.51
C VAL A 73 -18.78 -6.58 -2.66
N VAL A 74 -17.50 -6.91 -2.76
CA VAL A 74 -16.59 -6.31 -3.74
C VAL A 74 -16.17 -7.35 -4.76
N GLU A 75 -16.29 -6.98 -6.04
CA GLU A 75 -15.76 -7.73 -7.19
C GLU A 75 -14.84 -6.82 -7.99
N ALA A 76 -13.66 -7.31 -8.37
CA ALA A 76 -12.67 -6.64 -9.19
C ALA A 76 -12.54 -7.35 -10.55
N GLU A 77 -13.00 -6.71 -11.61
CA GLU A 77 -13.03 -7.30 -12.95
C GLU A 77 -12.23 -6.46 -13.95
N LEU A 78 -11.54 -7.11 -14.88
CA LEU A 78 -10.94 -6.41 -16.02
C LEU A 78 -12.00 -6.02 -17.04
N SER A 79 -11.96 -4.79 -17.53
CA SER A 79 -12.80 -4.26 -18.61
C SER A 79 -12.72 -5.06 -19.91
N SER A 80 -11.65 -5.81 -20.11
CA SER A 80 -11.47 -6.74 -21.24
C SER A 80 -12.32 -8.02 -21.15
N HIS A 81 -12.89 -8.31 -19.99
CA HIS A 81 -13.72 -9.50 -19.77
C HIS A 81 -15.22 -9.21 -19.99
N ASP A 82 -15.98 -10.28 -20.25
CA ASP A 82 -17.42 -10.19 -20.52
C ASP A 82 -18.23 -10.17 -19.20
N PRO A 83 -18.87 -9.03 -18.86
CA PRO A 83 -19.57 -8.89 -17.58
C PRO A 83 -20.76 -9.86 -17.42
N TYR A 84 -21.37 -10.31 -18.53
CA TYR A 84 -22.47 -11.27 -18.49
C TYR A 84 -22.01 -12.69 -18.13
N LYS A 85 -20.74 -13.01 -18.40
CA LYS A 85 -20.16 -14.32 -18.11
C LYS A 85 -19.49 -14.39 -16.75
N HIS A 86 -18.83 -13.30 -16.35
CA HIS A 86 -17.99 -13.29 -15.16
C HIS A 86 -18.66 -12.64 -13.95
N ILE A 87 -19.20 -11.43 -14.10
CA ILE A 87 -19.76 -10.66 -12.98
C ILE A 87 -21.18 -11.13 -12.62
N LEU A 88 -22.10 -11.12 -13.60
CA LEU A 88 -23.53 -11.36 -13.35
C LEU A 88 -23.82 -12.69 -12.66
N PRO A 89 -23.29 -13.83 -13.14
CA PRO A 89 -23.58 -15.13 -12.53
C PRO A 89 -23.07 -15.22 -11.10
N GLN A 90 -21.89 -14.66 -10.83
CA GLN A 90 -21.27 -14.69 -9.51
C GLN A 90 -22.06 -13.89 -8.49
N LEU A 91 -22.41 -12.64 -8.81
CA LEU A 91 -23.17 -11.77 -7.93
C LEU A 91 -24.60 -12.26 -7.74
N THR A 92 -25.25 -12.75 -8.81
CA THR A 92 -26.62 -13.29 -8.73
C THR A 92 -26.65 -14.52 -7.82
N LYS A 93 -25.71 -15.45 -7.99
CA LYS A 93 -25.62 -16.66 -7.15
C LYS A 93 -25.36 -16.30 -5.69
N PHE A 94 -24.43 -15.39 -5.44
CA PHE A 94 -24.11 -14.92 -4.09
C PHE A 94 -25.31 -14.24 -3.43
N TYR A 95 -25.95 -13.29 -4.10
CA TYR A 95 -27.09 -12.56 -3.56
C TYR A 95 -28.28 -13.49 -3.26
N ASN A 96 -28.61 -14.41 -4.18
CA ASN A 96 -29.67 -15.39 -3.97
C ASN A 96 -29.38 -16.30 -2.77
N SER A 97 -28.10 -16.63 -2.52
CA SER A 97 -27.72 -17.42 -1.36
C SER A 97 -27.85 -16.65 -0.03
N LEU A 98 -27.75 -15.32 -0.04
CA LEU A 98 -27.95 -14.47 1.14
C LEU A 98 -29.42 -14.31 1.51
N GLN A 99 -30.29 -14.07 0.53
CA GLN A 99 -31.71 -13.82 0.79
C GLN A 99 -32.43 -15.05 1.37
N GLY A 100 -31.97 -16.26 1.06
CA GLY A 100 -32.63 -17.49 1.47
C GLY A 100 -32.11 -18.15 2.76
N ARG A 101 -31.06 -17.63 3.42
CA ARG A 101 -30.34 -18.36 4.48
C ARG A 101 -29.82 -17.46 5.62
N PRO A 102 -30.60 -17.25 6.71
CA PRO A 102 -30.13 -16.52 7.90
C PRO A 102 -28.82 -17.08 8.49
N ARG A 103 -28.59 -18.39 8.38
CA ARG A 103 -27.34 -19.03 8.79
C ARG A 103 -26.12 -18.48 8.06
N MET A 104 -26.24 -18.12 6.78
CA MET A 104 -25.10 -17.63 6.00
C MET A 104 -24.69 -16.21 6.41
N ARG A 105 -25.67 -15.35 6.77
CA ARG A 105 -25.34 -14.05 7.37
C ARG A 105 -24.67 -14.23 8.74
N GLN A 106 -25.08 -15.22 9.53
CA GLN A 106 -24.40 -15.54 10.79
C GLN A 106 -22.96 -16.03 10.56
N GLU A 107 -22.74 -16.91 9.57
CA GLU A 107 -21.38 -17.33 9.18
C GLU A 107 -20.50 -16.14 8.77
N LEU A 108 -21.06 -15.15 8.07
CA LEU A 108 -20.36 -13.91 7.75
C LEU A 108 -20.01 -13.11 9.02
N VAL A 109 -20.93 -12.99 9.97
CA VAL A 109 -20.65 -12.35 11.28
C VAL A 109 -19.47 -13.01 11.96
N ASP A 110 -19.46 -14.35 12.02
CA ASP A 110 -18.39 -15.10 12.67
C ASP A 110 -17.05 -14.89 11.93
N ILE A 111 -17.06 -14.88 10.59
CA ILE A 111 -15.87 -14.62 9.77
C ILE A 111 -15.30 -13.23 9.99
N PHE A 112 -16.14 -12.20 10.04
CA PHE A 112 -15.72 -10.83 10.32
C PHE A 112 -15.15 -10.72 11.73
N TYR A 113 -15.83 -11.31 12.71
CA TYR A 113 -15.35 -11.30 14.10
C TYR A 113 -13.99 -12.00 14.24
N ASP A 114 -13.84 -13.17 13.63
CA ASP A 114 -12.58 -13.91 13.62
C ASP A 114 -11.46 -13.14 12.90
N TYR A 115 -11.77 -12.40 11.84
CA TYR A 115 -10.79 -11.54 11.18
C TYR A 115 -10.22 -10.51 12.15
N PHE A 116 -11.06 -9.78 12.89
CA PHE A 116 -10.55 -8.82 13.88
C PHE A 116 -9.84 -9.50 15.04
N ARG A 117 -10.25 -10.69 15.45
CA ARG A 117 -9.55 -11.45 16.49
C ARG A 117 -8.14 -11.88 16.06
N GLN A 118 -7.96 -12.22 14.78
CA GLN A 118 -6.71 -12.71 14.21
C GLN A 118 -5.77 -11.59 13.71
N ASN A 119 -6.28 -10.36 13.57
CA ASN A 119 -5.52 -9.20 13.07
C ASN A 119 -5.44 -8.11 14.16
N PRO A 120 -4.41 -8.10 15.03
CA PRO A 120 -4.32 -7.17 16.16
C PRO A 120 -4.32 -5.69 15.78
N LEU A 121 -3.72 -5.33 14.64
CA LEU A 121 -3.69 -3.95 14.15
C LEU A 121 -5.08 -3.46 13.75
N GLU A 122 -5.81 -4.26 12.97
CA GLU A 122 -7.19 -3.96 12.59
C GLU A 122 -8.14 -3.98 13.80
N ASN A 123 -7.88 -4.86 14.78
CA ASN A 123 -8.59 -4.85 16.06
C ASN A 123 -8.42 -3.55 16.81
N ALA A 124 -7.18 -3.06 16.94
CA ALA A 124 -6.87 -1.81 17.62
C ALA A 124 -7.54 -0.62 16.91
N ARG A 125 -7.42 -0.54 15.58
CA ARG A 125 -8.11 0.47 14.76
C ARG A 125 -9.62 0.41 14.94
N LEU A 126 -10.21 -0.79 14.99
CA LEU A 126 -11.64 -0.95 15.22
C LEU A 126 -12.04 -0.50 16.63
N ARG A 127 -11.22 -0.78 17.64
CA ARG A 127 -11.46 -0.32 19.03
C ARG A 127 -11.43 1.19 19.14
N GLU A 128 -10.53 1.87 18.44
CA GLU A 128 -10.52 3.34 18.36
C GLU A 128 -11.82 3.88 17.76
N ILE A 129 -12.37 3.20 16.75
CA ILE A 129 -13.62 3.58 16.09
C ILE A 129 -14.86 3.33 16.96
N LEU A 130 -14.88 2.21 17.69
CA LEU A 130 -16.05 1.76 18.45
C LEU A 130 -16.07 2.26 19.90
N GLY A 131 -14.92 2.62 20.46
CA GLY A 131 -14.77 2.87 21.89
C GLY A 131 -15.13 1.64 22.72
N ASP A 132 -16.02 1.81 23.69
CA ASP A 132 -16.46 0.76 24.61
C ASP A 132 -17.51 -0.19 24.02
N ASN A 133 -17.98 0.06 22.79
CA ASN A 133 -18.99 -0.79 22.16
C ASN A 133 -18.45 -2.21 21.90
N GLU A 134 -19.34 -3.20 22.06
CA GLU A 134 -19.00 -4.60 21.85
C GLU A 134 -18.83 -4.91 20.35
N ILE A 135 -17.63 -5.38 19.97
CA ILE A 135 -17.27 -5.66 18.57
C ILE A 135 -18.24 -6.66 17.92
N PHE A 136 -18.44 -7.83 18.53
CA PHE A 136 -19.25 -8.89 17.95
C PHE A 136 -20.69 -8.43 17.70
N ARG A 137 -21.29 -7.76 18.70
CA ARG A 137 -22.63 -7.20 18.61
C ARG A 137 -22.72 -6.16 17.48
N THR A 138 -21.74 -5.26 17.38
CA THR A 138 -21.73 -4.23 16.34
C THR A 138 -21.65 -4.84 14.93
N ILE A 139 -20.76 -5.82 14.73
CA ILE A 139 -20.65 -6.55 13.46
C ILE A 139 -21.98 -7.24 13.13
N ARG A 140 -22.56 -7.94 14.11
CA ARG A 140 -23.85 -8.61 13.95
C ARG A 140 -24.94 -7.62 13.55
N ASP A 141 -25.02 -6.48 14.22
CA ASP A 141 -26.06 -5.48 13.95
C ASP A 141 -25.94 -4.94 12.52
N ILE A 142 -24.72 -4.70 12.02
CA ILE A 142 -24.48 -4.29 10.63
C ILE A 142 -24.88 -5.40 9.66
N VAL A 143 -24.32 -6.61 9.81
CA VAL A 143 -24.46 -7.69 8.80
C VAL A 143 -25.88 -8.27 8.76
N ILE A 144 -26.55 -8.37 9.91
CA ILE A 144 -27.89 -8.96 10.00
C ILE A 144 -28.96 -7.96 9.57
N HIS A 145 -28.87 -6.69 10.02
CA HIS A 145 -29.94 -5.71 9.84
C HIS A 145 -29.75 -4.78 8.64
N SER A 146 -28.65 -4.87 7.89
CA SER A 146 -28.46 -4.14 6.64
C SER A 146 -28.29 -5.05 5.43
N GLU A 147 -28.83 -4.62 4.29
CA GLU A 147 -28.62 -5.29 3.01
C GLU A 147 -27.22 -5.02 2.47
N PRO A 148 -26.55 -6.01 1.87
CA PRO A 148 -25.24 -5.82 1.25
C PRO A 148 -25.34 -4.85 0.06
N LYS A 149 -24.41 -3.91 0.01
CA LYS A 149 -24.18 -3.11 -1.19
C LYS A 149 -23.21 -3.86 -2.11
N ILE A 150 -23.48 -3.86 -3.41
CA ILE A 150 -22.58 -4.48 -4.38
C ILE A 150 -21.70 -3.40 -4.98
N VAL A 151 -20.38 -3.62 -4.94
CA VAL A 151 -19.37 -2.73 -5.50
C VAL A 151 -18.57 -3.51 -6.52
N ILE A 152 -18.49 -2.99 -7.74
CA ILE A 152 -17.71 -3.57 -8.83
C ILE A 152 -16.63 -2.58 -9.18
N ILE A 153 -15.38 -3.02 -9.10
CA ILE A 153 -14.21 -2.21 -9.38
C ILE A 153 -13.61 -2.68 -10.70
N VAL A 154 -13.46 -1.76 -11.65
CA VAL A 154 -12.98 -2.08 -13.00
C VAL A 154 -11.88 -1.13 -13.45
N ASP A 155 -10.94 -1.63 -14.24
CA ASP A 155 -9.85 -0.82 -14.80
C ASP A 155 -10.31 0.16 -15.88
N ASP A 156 -11.46 -0.10 -16.53
CA ASP A 156 -12.21 0.88 -17.31
C ASP A 156 -13.71 0.54 -17.31
N VAL A 157 -14.56 1.56 -17.43
CA VAL A 157 -16.02 1.38 -17.51
C VAL A 157 -16.47 1.30 -18.96
N THR A 158 -16.80 0.09 -19.41
CA THR A 158 -17.34 -0.15 -20.75
C THR A 158 -18.85 0.08 -20.80
N ALA A 159 -19.39 0.36 -22.00
CA ALA A 159 -20.83 0.46 -22.21
C ALA A 159 -21.55 -0.86 -21.87
N GLN A 160 -20.94 -1.99 -22.25
CA GLN A 160 -21.45 -3.33 -21.96
C GLN A 160 -21.57 -3.59 -20.46
N LEU A 161 -20.59 -3.17 -19.65
CA LEU A 161 -20.66 -3.28 -18.19
C LEU A 161 -21.83 -2.47 -17.64
N ARG A 162 -22.00 -1.22 -18.10
CA ARG A 162 -23.12 -0.37 -17.66
C ARG A 162 -24.47 -1.01 -17.98
N GLU A 163 -24.63 -1.53 -19.20
CA GLU A 163 -25.85 -2.22 -19.62
C GLU A 163 -26.13 -3.47 -18.77
N ALA A 164 -25.11 -4.28 -18.52
CA ALA A 164 -25.21 -5.47 -17.70
C ALA A 164 -25.62 -5.15 -16.26
N MET A 165 -25.13 -4.04 -15.70
CA MET A 165 -25.45 -3.61 -14.34
C MET A 165 -26.84 -2.97 -14.21
N ILE A 166 -27.32 -2.25 -15.23
CA ILE A 166 -28.68 -1.70 -15.25
C ILE A 166 -29.72 -2.83 -15.15
N ALA A 167 -29.44 -3.99 -15.75
CA ALA A 167 -30.33 -5.15 -15.71
C ALA A 167 -30.42 -5.81 -14.32
N MET A 168 -29.53 -5.46 -13.38
CA MET A 168 -29.48 -6.06 -12.04
C MET A 168 -30.32 -5.25 -11.03
N PRO A 169 -31.34 -5.84 -10.37
CA PRO A 169 -32.21 -5.13 -9.43
C PRO A 169 -31.49 -4.42 -8.29
N GLN A 170 -30.34 -4.96 -7.87
CA GLN A 170 -29.52 -4.48 -6.75
C GLN A 170 -28.72 -3.22 -7.10
N GLN A 171 -28.72 -2.80 -8.38
CA GLN A 171 -28.01 -1.62 -8.89
C GLN A 171 -26.57 -1.50 -8.34
N PRO A 172 -25.66 -2.38 -8.76
CA PRO A 172 -24.28 -2.35 -8.30
C PRO A 172 -23.62 -0.99 -8.52
N GLN A 173 -22.83 -0.55 -7.55
CA GLN A 173 -21.99 0.62 -7.66
C GLN A 173 -20.74 0.26 -8.47
N ILE A 174 -20.55 0.92 -9.61
CA ILE A 174 -19.34 0.74 -10.43
C ILE A 174 -18.33 1.80 -10.02
N LEU A 175 -17.16 1.36 -9.59
CA LEU A 175 -16.00 2.22 -9.33
C LEU A 175 -14.94 1.95 -10.39
N ARG A 176 -14.43 3.01 -11.00
CA ARG A 176 -13.28 2.93 -11.89
C ARG A 176 -11.99 2.92 -11.07
N PHE A 177 -11.03 2.10 -11.46
CA PHE A 177 -9.68 2.07 -10.90
C PHE A 177 -8.63 2.00 -12.02
N GLU A 178 -8.19 3.16 -12.49
CA GLU A 178 -7.19 3.27 -13.54
C GLU A 178 -5.78 3.30 -12.95
N THR A 179 -4.85 2.60 -13.61
CA THR A 179 -3.43 2.63 -13.27
C THR A 179 -2.63 3.11 -14.47
N TYR A 180 -1.65 3.95 -14.19
CA TYR A 180 -0.76 4.51 -15.18
C TYR A 180 0.69 4.28 -14.76
N ILE A 181 1.56 3.97 -15.70
CA ILE A 181 3.00 3.78 -15.47
C ILE A 181 3.81 4.79 -16.25
N ARG A 182 5.01 5.08 -15.77
CA ARG A 182 5.92 5.99 -16.45
C ARG A 182 6.32 5.49 -17.84
N ALA A 183 6.14 6.35 -18.84
CA ALA A 183 6.38 6.06 -20.25
C ALA A 183 7.84 5.68 -20.56
N ASP A 184 8.79 6.25 -19.83
CA ASP A 184 10.23 6.16 -20.11
C ASP A 184 10.89 4.90 -19.54
N ILE A 185 10.35 4.36 -18.45
CA ILE A 185 10.91 3.20 -17.75
C ILE A 185 10.03 1.95 -17.81
N MET A 186 8.74 2.10 -18.11
CA MET A 186 7.78 0.98 -18.20
C MET A 186 7.75 0.08 -16.93
N ASP A 187 8.11 0.62 -15.76
CA ASP A 187 8.19 -0.14 -14.52
C ASP A 187 6.86 -0.10 -13.77
N PRO A 188 6.13 -1.23 -13.62
CA PRO A 188 4.84 -1.27 -12.94
C PRO A 188 4.91 -0.96 -11.44
N ARG A 189 6.12 -0.93 -10.86
CA ARG A 189 6.33 -0.51 -9.46
C ARG A 189 6.29 1.01 -9.29
N ILE A 190 6.45 1.77 -10.38
CA ILE A 190 6.32 3.22 -10.38
C ILE A 190 5.06 3.56 -11.16
N HIS A 191 3.96 3.59 -10.42
CA HIS A 191 2.64 3.80 -10.96
C HIS A 191 1.97 5.03 -10.33
N LEU A 192 0.94 5.50 -11.01
CA LEU A 192 -0.05 6.44 -10.55
C LEU A 192 -1.41 5.74 -10.64
N HIS A 193 -2.24 5.92 -9.62
CA HIS A 193 -3.62 5.46 -9.64
C HIS A 193 -4.58 6.64 -9.73
N LEU A 194 -5.64 6.47 -10.51
CA LEU A 194 -6.78 7.39 -10.60
C LEU A 194 -8.04 6.54 -10.45
N PHE A 195 -8.80 6.74 -9.38
CA PHE A 195 -9.95 5.89 -9.06
C PHE A 195 -11.10 6.65 -8.41
N ASP A 196 -12.30 6.09 -8.57
CA ASP A 196 -13.49 6.53 -7.85
C ASP A 196 -13.39 6.10 -6.38
N SER A 197 -13.84 6.98 -5.47
CA SER A 197 -13.87 6.71 -4.04
C SER A 197 -15.28 6.81 -3.48
N LEU A 198 -15.60 5.90 -2.56
CA LEU A 198 -16.77 5.93 -1.69
C LEU A 198 -16.43 6.52 -0.31
N ALA A 199 -15.18 6.91 -0.04
CA ALA A 199 -14.81 7.59 1.19
C ALA A 199 -15.46 8.98 1.25
N ASP A 200 -15.95 9.38 2.42
CA ASP A 200 -16.48 10.74 2.57
C ASP A 200 -15.33 11.77 2.47
N GLU A 201 -15.56 12.91 1.81
CA GLU A 201 -14.53 13.92 1.50
C GLU A 201 -13.76 14.46 2.73
N GLY A 202 -14.28 14.26 3.94
CA GLY A 202 -13.59 14.57 5.21
C GLY A 202 -12.58 13.52 5.69
N GLY A 203 -12.45 12.38 5.01
CA GLY A 203 -11.65 11.23 5.44
C GLY A 203 -10.35 10.98 4.65
N ALA A 204 -10.14 11.73 3.58
CA ALA A 204 -9.00 11.55 2.68
C ALA A 204 -8.19 12.84 2.48
N VAL A 205 -7.90 13.55 3.56
CA VAL A 205 -6.56 14.15 3.59
C VAL A 205 -5.62 12.97 3.80
N TYR A 206 -4.68 12.77 2.88
CA TYR A 206 -3.47 12.00 3.15
C TYR A 206 -2.67 12.73 4.23
N GLU A 207 -3.22 12.84 5.43
CA GLU A 207 -2.43 12.99 6.63
C GLU A 207 -1.81 11.60 6.84
N LYS A 208 -0.74 11.35 6.07
CA LYS A 208 0.50 11.08 6.77
C LYS A 208 0.74 12.39 7.52
N THR A 209 0.12 12.55 8.69
CA THR A 209 0.75 13.39 9.71
C THR A 209 2.15 12.80 9.72
N ALA A 210 3.13 13.55 9.21
CA ALA A 210 4.47 13.38 9.70
C ALA A 210 4.25 13.33 11.20
N THR A 211 4.35 12.15 11.82
CA THR A 211 4.47 12.09 13.28
C THR A 211 5.46 13.18 13.56
N PRO A 212 5.06 14.28 14.23
CA PRO A 212 5.98 15.37 14.46
C PRO A 212 7.09 14.70 15.24
N TYR A 213 8.20 14.42 14.56
CA TYR A 213 9.36 13.91 15.24
C TYR A 213 9.64 15.01 16.24
N PRO A 214 9.66 14.68 17.54
CA PRO A 214 9.88 15.71 18.55
C PRO A 214 11.10 16.51 18.10
N GLU A 215 11.04 17.84 18.19
CA GLU A 215 12.09 18.74 17.69
C GLU A 215 13.49 18.34 18.20
N LYS A 216 13.55 17.54 19.29
CA LYS A 216 14.72 16.79 19.73
C LYS A 216 14.35 15.36 20.11
N ILE A 217 15.10 14.38 19.60
CA ILE A 217 14.98 12.95 19.97
C ILE A 217 16.10 12.62 20.96
N SER A 218 15.75 12.09 22.14
CA SER A 218 16.75 11.63 23.11
C SER A 218 17.31 10.25 22.73
N GLU A 219 18.44 9.85 23.32
CA GLU A 219 18.98 8.48 23.15
C GLU A 219 18.02 7.40 23.68
N SER A 220 17.28 7.70 24.76
CA SER A 220 16.24 6.81 25.29
C SER A 220 15.06 6.65 24.32
N ASP A 221 14.68 7.72 23.62
CA ASP A 221 13.64 7.65 22.57
C ASP A 221 14.11 6.81 21.41
N LEU A 222 15.36 7.00 20.97
CA LEU A 222 15.97 6.22 19.90
C LEU A 222 15.98 4.72 20.24
N ALA A 223 16.38 4.36 21.47
CA ALA A 223 16.40 2.97 21.93
C ALA A 223 15.00 2.35 22.00
N ARG A 224 13.97 3.12 22.40
CA ARG A 224 12.58 2.67 22.40
C ARG A 224 12.06 2.45 20.98
N LEU A 225 12.24 3.45 20.10
CA LEU A 225 11.81 3.39 18.70
C LEU A 225 12.48 2.23 17.95
N ALA A 226 13.74 1.92 18.25
CA ALA A 226 14.43 0.79 17.64
C ALA A 226 13.78 -0.57 17.97
N LYS A 227 13.23 -0.73 19.19
CA LYS A 227 12.49 -1.95 19.57
C LYS A 227 11.17 -2.10 18.80
N GLU A 228 10.56 -0.98 18.43
CA GLU A 228 9.26 -0.93 17.75
C GLU A 228 9.41 -0.97 16.21
N ASN A 229 10.55 -0.56 15.66
CA ASN A 229 10.83 -0.51 14.23
C ASN A 229 12.05 -1.34 13.84
N ARG A 230 11.82 -2.51 13.25
CA ARG A 230 12.89 -3.43 12.78
C ARG A 230 13.88 -2.81 11.79
N TYR A 231 13.44 -1.81 11.00
CA TYR A 231 14.33 -1.13 10.04
C TYR A 231 15.24 -0.14 10.77
N LEU A 232 14.74 0.53 11.80
CA LEU A 232 15.55 1.39 12.66
C LEU A 232 16.59 0.57 13.45
N ASP A 233 16.19 -0.58 14.03
CA ASP A 233 17.13 -1.52 14.66
C ASP A 233 18.23 -1.96 13.69
N LYS A 234 17.85 -2.37 12.47
CA LYS A 234 18.78 -2.72 11.38
C LYS A 234 19.72 -1.55 11.08
N VAL A 235 19.21 -0.34 10.88
CA VAL A 235 20.03 0.85 10.58
C VAL A 235 21.06 1.07 11.69
N LEU A 236 20.64 1.06 12.96
CA LEU A 236 21.53 1.25 14.11
C LEU A 236 22.60 0.16 14.22
N LYS A 237 22.22 -1.10 14.00
CA LYS A 237 23.13 -2.25 14.07
C LYS A 237 24.22 -2.23 13.00
N TYR A 238 23.87 -1.79 11.79
CA TYR A 238 24.77 -1.88 10.64
C TYR A 238 25.43 -0.55 10.25
N PHE A 239 25.06 0.57 10.90
CA PHE A 239 25.49 1.93 10.52
C PHE A 239 27.01 2.09 10.34
N ASN A 240 27.79 1.52 11.26
CA ASN A 240 29.26 1.58 11.27
C ASN A 240 29.92 0.23 10.97
N LYS A 241 29.16 -0.77 10.50
CA LYS A 241 29.74 -2.09 10.24
C LYS A 241 30.81 -1.98 9.15
N LYS A 242 31.94 -2.65 9.32
CA LYS A 242 32.99 -2.70 8.28
C LYS A 242 32.51 -3.52 7.09
N VAL A 243 32.84 -3.05 5.88
CA VAL A 243 32.57 -3.78 4.63
C VAL A 243 33.30 -5.13 4.71
N ASP A 244 32.58 -6.19 4.34
CA ASP A 244 33.16 -7.51 4.22
C ASP A 244 34.19 -7.52 3.08
N GLU A 245 35.44 -7.89 3.39
CA GLU A 245 36.54 -7.88 2.41
C GLU A 245 36.47 -9.06 1.44
N ASP A 246 35.80 -10.14 1.85
CA ASP A 246 35.66 -11.36 1.05
C ASP A 246 34.45 -11.30 0.11
N CYS A 247 33.60 -10.28 0.22
CA CYS A 247 32.43 -10.09 -0.64
C CYS A 247 32.80 -9.37 -1.95
N GLU A 248 32.36 -9.93 -3.08
CA GLU A 248 32.55 -9.33 -4.42
C GLU A 248 31.83 -7.98 -4.62
N THR A 249 30.92 -7.61 -3.71
CA THR A 249 30.06 -6.43 -3.83
C THR A 249 29.82 -5.77 -2.46
N THR A 250 29.72 -4.45 -2.41
CA THR A 250 29.52 -3.67 -1.19
C THR A 250 28.07 -3.70 -0.70
N THR A 251 27.84 -4.30 0.46
CA THR A 251 26.51 -4.51 1.05
C THR A 251 25.64 -3.24 1.13
N GLN A 252 24.32 -3.39 1.01
CA GLN A 252 23.37 -2.28 1.01
C GLN A 252 23.49 -1.35 2.23
N TRP A 253 23.69 -1.91 3.43
CA TRP A 253 23.74 -1.13 4.66
C TRP A 253 24.97 -0.20 4.73
N PHE A 254 26.00 -0.45 3.93
CA PHE A 254 27.18 0.43 3.84
C PHE A 254 26.80 1.87 3.48
N PHE A 255 25.76 2.03 2.67
CA PHE A 255 25.33 3.33 2.17
C PHE A 255 24.54 4.15 3.20
N TYR A 256 24.08 3.58 4.33
CA TYR A 256 23.27 4.31 5.31
C TYR A 256 23.97 5.58 5.81
N LYS A 257 25.24 5.43 6.25
CA LYS A 257 26.05 6.54 6.75
C LYS A 257 26.20 7.64 5.71
N TYR A 258 26.57 7.27 4.47
CA TYR A 258 26.85 8.23 3.41
C TYR A 258 25.59 8.96 2.94
N ILE A 259 24.42 8.31 2.94
CA ILE A 259 23.15 8.95 2.60
C ILE A 259 22.80 10.01 3.65
N LEU A 260 22.82 9.66 4.95
CA LEU A 260 22.50 10.62 6.02
C LEU A 260 23.51 11.76 6.08
N GLN A 261 24.81 11.44 5.96
CA GLN A 261 25.88 12.44 5.87
C GLN A 261 25.63 13.42 4.72
N THR A 262 25.35 12.90 3.52
CA THR A 262 25.13 13.73 2.33
C THR A 262 23.94 14.65 2.51
N LEU A 263 22.84 14.14 3.08
CA LEU A 263 21.65 14.94 3.35
C LEU A 263 21.93 16.09 4.32
N LEU A 264 22.71 15.87 5.38
CA LEU A 264 23.15 16.93 6.30
C LEU A 264 24.01 17.98 5.57
N GLU A 265 24.98 17.55 4.78
CA GLU A 265 25.91 18.43 4.05
C GLU A 265 25.20 19.32 3.01
N VAL A 266 24.10 18.84 2.41
CA VAL A 266 23.32 19.61 1.42
C VAL A 266 22.21 20.45 2.04
N GLY A 267 22.18 20.61 3.37
CA GLY A 267 21.21 21.46 4.07
C GLY A 267 19.88 20.76 4.39
N GLY A 268 19.90 19.45 4.59
CA GLY A 268 18.78 18.64 5.06
C GLY A 268 17.91 18.02 3.95
N GLN A 269 17.97 18.52 2.72
CA GLN A 269 17.20 17.96 1.59
C GLN A 269 17.85 18.22 0.24
N ALA A 270 17.69 17.30 -0.70
CA ALA A 270 18.11 17.49 -2.09
C ALA A 270 17.39 16.52 -3.05
N LYS A 271 17.48 16.81 -4.35
CA LYS A 271 17.07 15.86 -5.40
C LYS A 271 17.84 14.56 -5.25
N ARG A 272 17.15 13.43 -5.39
CA ARG A 272 17.72 12.07 -5.32
C ARG A 272 18.92 11.89 -6.24
N SER A 273 18.88 12.44 -7.45
CA SER A 273 19.99 12.37 -8.40
C SER A 273 21.27 13.01 -7.84
N LYS A 274 21.16 14.20 -7.26
CA LYS A 274 22.27 14.91 -6.61
C LYS A 274 22.81 14.14 -5.41
N ILE A 275 21.93 13.52 -4.61
CA ILE A 275 22.36 12.70 -3.46
C ILE A 275 23.12 11.46 -3.93
N ILE A 276 22.58 10.73 -4.92
CA ILE A 276 23.23 9.54 -5.48
C ILE A 276 24.61 9.89 -6.06
N GLU A 277 24.72 11.02 -6.74
CA GLU A 277 25.99 11.51 -7.28
C GLU A 277 27.02 11.78 -6.17
N ILE A 278 26.64 12.53 -5.12
CA ILE A 278 27.56 12.84 -4.00
C ILE A 278 27.91 11.57 -3.22
N VAL A 279 26.94 10.69 -2.97
CA VAL A 279 27.18 9.39 -2.32
C VAL A 279 28.14 8.56 -3.15
N PHE A 280 28.00 8.54 -4.48
CA PHE A 280 28.94 7.86 -5.36
C PHE A 280 30.36 8.41 -5.20
N GLN A 281 30.57 9.72 -5.30
CA GLN A 281 31.90 10.33 -5.17
C GLN A 281 32.56 9.97 -3.82
N LYS A 282 31.78 9.95 -2.73
CA LYS A 282 32.27 9.59 -1.39
C LYS A 282 32.58 8.09 -1.25
N THR A 283 31.80 7.24 -1.92
CA THR A 283 31.88 5.78 -1.75
C THR A 283 32.74 5.09 -2.80
N GLN A 284 33.06 5.75 -3.91
CA GLN A 284 33.81 5.20 -5.04
C GLN A 284 35.11 4.48 -4.62
N PRO A 285 35.94 5.00 -3.68
CA PRO A 285 37.16 4.31 -3.26
C PRO A 285 36.92 2.97 -2.54
N PHE A 286 35.69 2.74 -2.06
CA PHE A 286 35.30 1.56 -1.28
C PHE A 286 34.42 0.58 -2.07
N LEU A 287 34.00 0.94 -3.29
CA LEU A 287 33.19 0.06 -4.12
C LEU A 287 34.04 -1.08 -4.68
N ARG A 288 33.46 -2.29 -4.70
CA ARG A 288 34.10 -3.50 -5.22
C ARG A 288 33.87 -3.62 -6.72
N LYS A 289 34.65 -4.48 -7.38
CA LYS A 289 34.53 -4.71 -8.84
C LYS A 289 33.10 -5.07 -9.26
N GLY A 290 32.43 -5.93 -8.50
CA GLY A 290 31.06 -6.34 -8.81
C GLY A 290 30.02 -5.23 -8.64
N ASP A 291 30.32 -4.12 -7.95
CA ASP A 291 29.36 -3.04 -7.76
C ASP A 291 29.10 -2.23 -9.04
N TYR A 292 30.01 -2.31 -10.01
CA TYR A 292 29.92 -1.64 -11.31
C TYR A 292 29.17 -2.45 -12.36
N GLU A 293 28.78 -3.69 -12.06
CA GLU A 293 28.04 -4.55 -12.98
C GLU A 293 26.57 -4.12 -13.09
N ALA A 294 26.00 -4.35 -14.27
CA ALA A 294 24.56 -4.23 -14.46
C ALA A 294 23.83 -5.39 -13.74
N ILE A 295 22.65 -5.10 -13.20
CA ILE A 295 21.70 -6.11 -12.76
C ILE A 295 20.69 -6.42 -13.88
N PRO A 296 19.90 -7.51 -13.81
CA PRO A 296 18.96 -7.89 -14.87
C PRO A 296 17.98 -6.79 -15.32
N SER A 297 17.70 -5.81 -14.46
CA SER A 297 16.87 -4.65 -14.79
C SER A 297 17.61 -3.53 -15.53
N GLY A 298 18.87 -3.72 -15.93
CA GLY A 298 19.70 -2.74 -16.64
C GLY A 298 20.34 -1.64 -15.77
N ALA A 299 19.99 -1.55 -14.48
CA ALA A 299 20.60 -0.60 -13.56
C ALA A 299 22.01 -1.04 -13.11
N ILE A 300 22.88 -0.10 -12.77
CA ILE A 300 24.19 -0.41 -12.17
C ILE A 300 23.99 -0.79 -10.70
N ARG A 301 24.63 -1.86 -10.25
CA ARG A 301 24.40 -2.49 -8.94
C ARG A 301 24.59 -1.54 -7.77
N TRP A 302 25.66 -0.73 -7.73
CA TRP A 302 25.88 0.23 -6.64
C TRP A 302 24.75 1.26 -6.54
N SER A 303 24.29 1.78 -7.67
CA SER A 303 23.24 2.80 -7.72
C SER A 303 21.90 2.21 -7.26
N ASN A 304 21.61 0.97 -7.66
CA ASN A 304 20.48 0.22 -7.14
C ASN A 304 20.59 -0.01 -5.62
N ARG A 305 21.78 -0.34 -5.08
CA ARG A 305 21.98 -0.52 -3.63
C ARG A 305 21.79 0.78 -2.84
N VAL A 306 22.23 1.92 -3.36
CA VAL A 306 21.95 3.24 -2.77
C VAL A 306 20.43 3.49 -2.71
N ALA A 307 19.69 3.12 -3.76
CA ALA A 307 18.23 3.25 -3.78
C ALA A 307 17.55 2.41 -2.69
N TRP A 308 17.93 1.15 -2.54
CA TRP A 308 17.41 0.27 -1.49
C TRP A 308 17.84 0.70 -0.09
N ALA A 309 19.05 1.23 0.06
CA ALA A 309 19.50 1.81 1.32
C ALA A 309 18.67 3.05 1.72
N GLY A 310 18.30 3.89 0.74
CA GLY A 310 17.36 4.99 0.95
C GLY A 310 15.98 4.50 1.39
N LEU A 311 15.47 3.43 0.77
CA LEU A 311 14.19 2.83 1.18
C LEU A 311 14.24 2.31 2.62
N ASP A 312 15.31 1.60 3.00
CA ASP A 312 15.51 1.15 4.39
C ASP A 312 15.53 2.32 5.38
N LEU A 313 16.26 3.39 5.07
CA LEU A 313 16.29 4.60 5.89
C LEU A 313 14.92 5.27 5.98
N SER A 314 14.11 5.21 4.92
CA SER A 314 12.77 5.77 4.93
C SER A 314 11.80 4.94 5.78
N LEU A 315 11.87 3.61 5.66
CA LEU A 315 11.11 2.68 6.51
C LEU A 315 11.54 2.74 7.98
N ALA A 316 12.81 3.06 8.24
CA ALA A 316 13.33 3.36 9.57
C ALA A 316 12.85 4.72 10.12
N GLY A 317 12.27 5.58 9.27
CA GLY A 317 11.85 6.92 9.63
C GLY A 317 12.97 7.96 9.67
N CYS A 318 14.18 7.61 9.22
CA CYS A 318 15.35 8.50 9.19
C CYS A 318 15.32 9.50 8.04
N ILE A 319 14.62 9.19 6.94
CA ILE A 319 14.46 10.07 5.79
C ILE A 319 13.03 10.03 5.24
N GLU A 320 12.59 11.15 4.68
CA GLU A 320 11.39 11.25 3.87
C GLU A 320 11.75 11.18 2.39
N ILE A 321 10.98 10.42 1.62
CA ILE A 321 11.11 10.32 0.17
C ILE A 321 9.80 10.83 -0.45
N GLY A 322 9.87 11.89 -1.25
CA GLY A 322 8.71 12.45 -1.95
C GLY A 322 9.12 13.28 -3.15
N HIS A 323 8.39 13.19 -4.27
CA HIS A 323 8.63 13.98 -5.50
C HIS A 323 10.10 13.97 -6.00
N GLY A 324 10.80 12.83 -5.86
CA GLY A 324 12.21 12.72 -6.25
C GLY A 324 13.19 13.48 -5.36
N ILE A 325 12.74 14.02 -4.23
CA ILE A 325 13.53 14.68 -3.19
C ILE A 325 13.64 13.73 -2.01
N TRP A 326 14.86 13.64 -1.44
CA TRP A 326 15.04 13.03 -0.12
C TRP A 326 15.32 14.13 0.88
N ARG A 327 14.71 14.01 2.06
CA ARG A 327 14.87 14.92 3.19
C ARG A 327 15.24 14.10 4.43
N ILE A 328 16.21 14.55 5.21
CA ILE A 328 16.53 13.93 6.51
C ILE A 328 15.48 14.35 7.55
N THR A 329 15.09 13.42 8.42
CA THR A 329 14.20 13.70 9.55
C THR A 329 15.02 13.98 10.81
N PRO A 330 14.45 14.57 11.88
CA PRO A 330 15.14 14.68 13.16
C PRO A 330 15.63 13.33 13.71
N LEU A 331 14.94 12.22 13.39
CA LEU A 331 15.39 10.87 13.73
C LEU A 331 16.65 10.49 12.95
N GLY A 332 16.71 10.79 11.65
CA GLY A 332 17.91 10.59 10.85
C GLY A 332 19.10 11.41 11.35
N GLU A 333 18.86 12.67 11.73
CA GLU A 333 19.87 13.52 12.34
C GLU A 333 20.39 12.91 13.65
N LYS A 334 19.49 12.46 14.52
CA LYS A 334 19.88 11.85 15.80
C LYS A 334 20.63 10.53 15.62
N VAL A 335 20.18 9.70 14.68
CA VAL A 335 20.88 8.45 14.31
C VAL A 335 22.31 8.77 13.85
N TYR A 336 22.47 9.77 12.97
CA TYR A 336 23.79 10.18 12.50
C TYR A 336 24.65 10.73 13.63
N GLU A 337 24.11 11.59 14.48
CA GLU A 337 24.79 12.17 15.64
C GLU A 337 25.32 11.07 16.58
N VAL A 338 24.45 10.19 17.07
CA VAL A 338 24.80 9.11 18.01
C VAL A 338 25.81 8.17 17.38
N LYS A 339 25.56 7.70 16.15
CA LYS A 339 26.42 6.72 15.49
C LYS A 339 27.73 7.30 14.98
N SER A 340 27.82 8.60 14.67
CA SER A 340 29.10 9.22 14.32
C SER A 340 29.98 9.53 15.53
N ALA A 341 29.38 9.67 16.72
CA ALA A 341 30.09 9.88 17.99
C ALA A 341 30.67 8.58 18.59
N GLU A 342 30.12 7.41 18.24
CA GLU A 342 30.68 6.09 18.56
C GLU A 342 32.06 5.95 17.89
N ARG A 343 33.14 6.36 18.57
CA ARG A 343 34.51 6.07 18.13
C ARG A 343 34.73 4.55 18.11
N PHE A 344 35.40 4.09 17.05
CA PHE A 344 35.74 2.69 16.80
C PHE A 344 36.48 2.02 17.96
#